data_AF-A0AB34IYX7-F1
#
_entry.id   AF-A0AB34IYX7-F1
#
_cell.length_a   1.000
_cell.length_b   1.000
_cell.length_c   1.000
_cell.angle_alpha   90.00
_cell.angle_beta   90.00
_cell.angle_gamma   90.00
#
_symmetry.space_group_name_H-M   'P 1'
#
loop_
_entity.id
_entity.type
_entity.pdbx_description
1 polymer ?
#
loop_
_entity_poly.entity_id
_entity_poly.type
_entity_poly.pdbx_seq_one_letter_code
_entity_poly.pdbx_strand_id
1 'polypeptide(L)'
;MPSRTCWRLLCTIAYAAAYVAPARHSDVPSTPVRATCATRRLVMQQNQQREQSSSRFRNPFGPNEVPEDQQPVVEMRNLRREPFYDWADDDEKYKQKLTDLYVYTSLLLSLPIAYTTFNVLPDEIPQIILSANIGTFATMLPFVVRLRVGWGFVSERLREKETYFEAKQRALFATKDRETIARDRLIYKTQVKPILRRIDASIVAVAAALILSVGAGEVVTLLEGEAGPSTLKTFYGQEARDITNRLRADDEFAAKEQQRALRKMQDDGSGVKPAYCDSRYYRILAGGNGQGGVGCGGQ
;
A
#
# COMPACT_ATOMS: atom_id res chain seq x y z
N MET A 1 22.48 13.48 24.47
CA MET A 1 23.14 13.22 23.17
C MET A 1 22.68 11.85 22.70
N PRO A 2 21.79 11.71 21.69
CA PRO A 2 21.37 10.40 21.25
C PRO A 2 22.52 9.73 20.50
N SER A 3 22.82 8.49 20.88
CA SER A 3 23.95 7.71 20.40
C SER A 3 23.85 7.44 18.90
N ARG A 4 25.01 7.46 18.23
CA ARG A 4 25.20 7.23 16.78
C ARG A 4 24.62 5.90 16.27
N THR A 5 24.17 5.01 17.16
CA THR A 5 23.54 3.72 16.87
C THR A 5 22.08 3.85 16.45
N CYS A 6 21.33 4.84 16.96
CA CYS A 6 19.91 5.02 16.62
C CYS A 6 19.73 5.45 15.15
N TRP A 7 20.64 6.27 14.63
CA TRP A 7 20.61 6.68 13.22
C TRP A 7 21.03 5.56 12.26
N ARG A 8 21.91 4.66 12.70
CA ARG A 8 22.33 3.49 11.92
C ARG A 8 21.20 2.47 11.76
N LEU A 9 20.38 2.27 12.79
CA LEU A 9 19.23 1.34 12.73
C LEU A 9 18.13 1.80 11.77
N LEU A 10 17.80 3.09 11.77
CA LEU A 10 16.86 3.68 10.80
C LEU A 10 17.40 3.62 9.36
N CYS A 11 18.70 3.82 9.16
CA CYS A 11 19.33 3.62 7.85
C CYS A 11 19.34 2.15 7.41
N THR A 12 19.59 1.18 8.30
CA THR A 12 19.64 -0.23 7.91
C THR A 12 18.28 -0.80 7.51
N ILE A 13 17.18 -0.34 8.10
CA ILE A 13 15.83 -0.78 7.72
C ILE A 13 15.43 -0.17 6.36
N ALA A 14 15.82 1.08 6.10
CA ALA A 14 15.66 1.71 4.79
C ALA A 14 16.56 1.08 3.69
N TYR A 15 17.77 0.63 4.06
CA TYR A 15 18.73 0.02 3.14
C TYR A 15 18.40 -1.45 2.80
N ALA A 16 17.78 -2.19 3.72
CA ALA A 16 17.38 -3.58 3.50
C ALA A 16 16.19 -3.72 2.54
N ALA A 17 15.30 -2.73 2.47
CA ALA A 17 14.20 -2.69 1.48
C ALA A 17 14.68 -2.37 0.05
N ALA A 18 15.89 -1.82 -0.11
CA ALA A 18 16.43 -1.39 -1.40
C ALA A 18 17.20 -2.49 -2.16
N TYR A 19 17.56 -3.60 -1.51
CA TYR A 19 18.34 -4.69 -2.10
C TYR A 19 17.51 -5.98 -2.22
N VAL A 20 16.51 -5.97 -3.11
CA VAL A 20 16.01 -7.21 -3.72
C VAL A 20 16.74 -7.38 -5.05
N ALA A 21 17.73 -8.26 -5.06
CA ALA A 21 18.51 -8.59 -6.25
C ALA A 21 17.58 -9.09 -7.37
N PRO A 22 17.75 -8.64 -8.63
CA PRO A 22 16.97 -9.16 -9.74
C PRO A 22 17.34 -10.63 -9.97
N ALA A 23 16.33 -11.50 -9.99
CA ALA A 23 16.49 -12.88 -10.40
C ALA A 23 17.15 -12.95 -11.78
N ARG A 24 18.27 -13.68 -11.89
CA ARG A 24 18.95 -13.96 -13.15
C ARG A 24 17.95 -14.58 -14.13
N HIS A 25 17.75 -13.90 -15.26
CA HIS A 25 17.05 -14.46 -16.40
C HIS A 25 17.91 -15.58 -16.97
N SER A 26 17.41 -16.82 -16.95
CA SER A 26 17.96 -17.89 -17.75
C SER A 26 17.71 -17.55 -19.22
N ASP A 27 18.77 -17.29 -19.97
CA ASP A 27 18.72 -17.15 -21.42
C ASP A 27 18.29 -18.48 -22.04
N VAL A 28 17.06 -18.52 -22.53
CA VAL A 28 16.59 -19.60 -23.40
C VAL A 28 17.07 -19.25 -24.81
N PRO A 29 17.88 -20.10 -25.47
CA PRO A 29 18.33 -19.83 -26.83
C PRO A 29 17.12 -19.83 -27.77
N SER A 30 16.83 -18.67 -28.36
CA SER A 30 15.82 -18.55 -29.40
C SER A 30 16.32 -19.27 -30.66
N THR A 31 15.82 -20.47 -30.91
CA THR A 31 15.98 -21.13 -32.20
C THR A 31 15.25 -20.31 -33.26
N PRO A 32 15.91 -19.89 -34.36
CA PRO A 32 15.23 -19.17 -35.42
C PRO A 32 14.35 -20.16 -36.19
N VAL A 33 13.04 -20.12 -35.93
CA VAL A 33 12.06 -20.82 -36.75
C VAL A 33 12.09 -20.18 -38.14
N ARG A 34 12.76 -20.86 -39.08
CA ARG A 34 12.80 -20.46 -40.49
C ARG A 34 11.40 -20.70 -41.08
N ALA A 35 10.56 -19.67 -41.03
CA ALA A 35 9.23 -19.72 -41.63
C ALA A 35 9.39 -20.01 -43.13
N THR A 36 8.78 -21.11 -43.60
CA THR A 36 8.78 -21.47 -45.01
C THR A 36 7.95 -20.46 -45.82
N CYS A 37 8.29 -20.28 -47.09
CA CYS A 37 7.66 -19.28 -47.96
C CYS A 37 6.12 -19.45 -48.04
N ALA A 38 5.63 -20.68 -47.91
CA ALA A 38 4.20 -21.00 -47.86
C ALA A 38 3.49 -20.40 -46.63
N THR A 39 4.12 -20.42 -45.46
CA THR A 39 3.56 -19.83 -44.23
C THR A 39 3.47 -18.30 -44.35
N ARG A 40 4.46 -17.67 -44.99
CA ARG A 40 4.45 -16.21 -45.25
C ARG A 40 3.30 -15.81 -46.18
N ARG A 41 2.99 -16.64 -47.18
CA ARG A 41 1.89 -16.41 -48.13
C ARG A 41 0.51 -16.55 -47.47
N LEU A 42 0.32 -17.55 -46.62
CA LEU A 42 -0.91 -17.73 -45.84
C LEU A 42 -1.15 -16.59 -44.85
N VAL A 43 -0.10 -16.11 -44.17
CA VAL A 43 -0.19 -14.94 -43.28
C VAL A 43 -0.52 -13.67 -44.08
N MET A 44 0.05 -13.47 -45.26
CA MET A 44 -0.34 -12.36 -46.15
C MET A 44 -1.80 -12.45 -46.60
N GLN A 45 -2.28 -13.64 -46.95
CA GLN A 45 -3.65 -13.85 -47.44
C GLN A 45 -4.69 -13.67 -46.32
N GLN A 46 -4.41 -14.18 -45.12
CA GLN A 46 -5.20 -13.86 -43.92
C GLN A 46 -5.17 -12.36 -43.61
N ASN A 47 -4.04 -11.70 -43.88
CA ASN A 47 -3.93 -10.29 -43.61
C ASN A 47 -4.81 -9.45 -44.54
N GLN A 48 -4.80 -9.78 -45.83
CA GLN A 48 -5.68 -9.21 -46.86
C GLN A 48 -7.17 -9.48 -46.57
N GLN A 49 -7.51 -10.70 -46.10
CA GLN A 49 -8.90 -11.01 -45.71
C GLN A 49 -9.37 -10.20 -44.50
N ARG A 50 -8.50 -9.94 -43.52
CA ARG A 50 -8.82 -9.07 -42.37
C ARG A 50 -8.93 -7.59 -42.75
N GLU A 51 -8.14 -7.14 -43.71
CA GLU A 51 -8.26 -5.77 -44.27
C GLU A 51 -9.58 -5.62 -45.02
N GLN A 52 -9.98 -6.62 -45.81
CA GLN A 52 -11.28 -6.66 -46.49
C GLN A 52 -12.48 -6.79 -45.53
N SER A 53 -12.32 -7.41 -44.36
CA SER A 53 -13.38 -7.44 -43.34
C SER A 53 -13.50 -6.12 -42.59
N SER A 54 -12.36 -5.46 -42.32
CA SER A 54 -12.30 -4.12 -41.72
C SER A 54 -12.92 -3.06 -42.64
N SER A 55 -12.69 -3.16 -43.94
CA SER A 55 -13.32 -2.26 -44.92
C SER A 55 -14.83 -2.46 -45.05
N ARG A 56 -15.36 -3.61 -44.62
CA ARG A 56 -16.78 -3.96 -44.73
C ARG A 56 -17.65 -3.34 -43.62
N PHE A 57 -17.03 -2.90 -42.51
CA PHE A 57 -17.69 -2.17 -41.42
C PHE A 57 -17.32 -0.69 -41.41
N ARG A 58 -17.18 -0.10 -42.60
CA ARG A 58 -16.94 1.34 -42.76
C ARG A 58 -18.30 2.00 -42.84
N ASN A 59 -18.64 2.82 -41.84
CA ASN A 59 -19.88 3.59 -41.86
C ASN A 59 -19.81 4.53 -43.08
N PRO A 60 -20.69 4.39 -44.08
CA PRO A 60 -20.66 5.25 -45.26
C PRO A 60 -21.03 6.70 -44.93
N PHE A 61 -21.71 6.90 -43.79
CA PHE A 61 -22.35 8.15 -43.41
C PHE A 61 -21.86 8.71 -42.06
N GLY A 62 -20.77 8.18 -41.48
CA GLY A 62 -20.25 8.59 -40.16
C GLY A 62 -18.72 8.71 -40.12
N PRO A 63 -18.15 9.38 -39.10
CA PRO A 63 -16.70 9.42 -38.91
C PRO A 63 -16.19 8.01 -38.63
N ASN A 64 -15.22 7.57 -39.44
CA ASN A 64 -14.61 6.24 -39.31
C ASN A 64 -13.35 6.27 -38.42
N GLU A 65 -12.96 7.46 -37.95
CA GLU A 65 -11.71 7.70 -37.24
C GLU A 65 -11.99 8.30 -35.87
N VAL A 66 -11.23 7.84 -34.87
CA VAL A 66 -11.34 8.29 -33.49
C VAL A 66 -10.81 9.73 -33.42
N PRO A 67 -11.58 10.69 -32.86
CA PRO A 67 -11.11 12.06 -32.65
C PRO A 67 -9.77 12.09 -31.92
N GLU A 68 -8.88 13.03 -32.27
CA GLU A 68 -7.52 13.08 -31.74
C GLU A 68 -7.47 13.07 -30.20
N ASP A 69 -8.37 13.80 -29.55
CA ASP A 69 -8.43 13.88 -28.08
C ASP A 69 -8.82 12.57 -27.39
N GLN A 70 -9.51 11.68 -28.10
CA GLN A 70 -9.96 10.37 -27.60
C GLN A 70 -8.99 9.23 -27.99
N GLN A 71 -7.83 9.56 -28.58
CA GLN A 71 -6.83 8.57 -28.93
C GLN A 71 -6.04 8.09 -27.69
N PRO A 72 -5.74 6.77 -27.58
CA PRO A 72 -5.00 6.21 -26.45
C PRO A 72 -3.65 6.88 -26.17
N VAL A 73 -2.97 7.38 -27.21
CA VAL A 73 -1.68 8.08 -27.09
C VAL A 73 -1.86 9.46 -26.43
N VAL A 74 -2.95 10.16 -26.74
CA VAL A 74 -3.27 11.46 -26.12
C VAL A 74 -3.70 11.25 -24.67
N GLU A 75 -4.51 10.23 -24.41
CA GLU A 75 -4.92 9.80 -23.07
C GLU A 75 -3.70 9.47 -22.18
N MET A 76 -2.73 8.70 -22.68
CA MET A 76 -1.46 8.44 -21.99
C MET A 76 -0.71 9.74 -21.65
N ARG A 77 -0.63 10.68 -22.60
CA ARG A 77 0.06 11.96 -22.40
C ARG A 77 -0.66 12.83 -21.38
N ASN A 78 -1.99 12.81 -21.37
CA ASN A 78 -2.81 13.52 -20.40
C ASN A 78 -2.64 12.92 -19.00
N LEU A 79 -2.67 11.60 -18.87
CA LEU A 79 -2.40 10.91 -17.60
C LEU A 79 -1.03 11.30 -17.03
N ARG A 80 -0.01 11.35 -17.87
CA ARG A 80 1.35 11.73 -17.44
C ARG A 80 1.45 13.18 -16.94
N ARG A 81 0.51 14.06 -17.31
CA ARG A 81 0.43 15.45 -16.82
C ARG A 81 -0.35 15.55 -15.52
N GLU A 82 -1.13 14.53 -15.16
CA GLU A 82 -1.80 14.50 -13.88
C GLU A 82 -0.79 14.36 -12.73
N PRO A 83 -1.10 14.88 -11.53
CA PRO A 83 -0.21 14.77 -10.39
C PRO A 83 0.17 13.31 -10.09
N PHE A 84 1.45 13.09 -9.74
CA PHE A 84 2.02 11.81 -9.30
C PHE A 84 2.23 10.75 -10.39
N TYR A 85 1.60 10.87 -11.55
CA TYR A 85 1.75 9.90 -12.64
C TYR A 85 3.07 10.00 -13.41
N ASP A 86 3.81 11.11 -13.24
CA ASP A 86 5.16 11.33 -13.80
C ASP A 86 6.28 10.69 -12.97
N TRP A 87 5.96 10.12 -11.81
CA TRP A 87 6.97 9.56 -10.89
C TRP A 87 7.62 8.31 -11.44
N ALA A 88 6.83 7.44 -12.09
CA ALA A 88 7.26 6.10 -12.50
C ALA A 88 8.03 6.08 -13.83
N ASP A 89 8.27 7.23 -14.45
CA ASP A 89 9.02 7.35 -15.72
C ASP A 89 10.47 6.87 -15.59
N ASP A 90 11.10 7.18 -14.46
CA ASP A 90 12.48 6.81 -14.15
C ASP A 90 12.53 6.01 -12.84
N ASP A 91 13.37 4.97 -12.79
CA ASP A 91 13.42 4.04 -11.65
C ASP A 91 13.97 4.71 -10.38
N GLU A 92 15.04 5.49 -10.53
CA GLU A 92 15.69 6.17 -9.39
C GLU A 92 14.78 7.28 -8.84
N LYS A 93 14.25 8.12 -9.73
CA LYS A 93 13.26 9.15 -9.36
C LYS A 93 12.04 8.52 -8.69
N TYR A 94 11.53 7.40 -9.20
CA TYR A 94 10.37 6.73 -8.61
C TYR A 94 10.64 6.26 -7.18
N LYS A 95 11.77 5.60 -6.95
CA LYS A 95 12.19 5.16 -5.61
C LYS A 95 12.34 6.34 -4.66
N GLN A 96 13.02 7.41 -5.10
CA GLN A 96 13.16 8.63 -4.29
C GLN A 96 11.81 9.23 -3.92
N LYS A 97 10.87 9.34 -4.87
CA LYS A 97 9.53 9.90 -4.59
C LYS A 97 8.71 9.03 -3.64
N LEU A 98 8.82 7.71 -3.73
CA LEU A 98 8.20 6.81 -2.76
C LEU A 98 8.83 6.95 -1.37
N THR A 99 10.15 7.09 -1.28
CA THR A 99 10.85 7.33 -0.01
C THR A 99 10.46 8.68 0.59
N ASP A 100 10.43 9.74 -0.21
CA ASP A 100 9.98 11.07 0.22
C ASP A 100 8.55 10.99 0.77
N LEU A 101 7.65 10.31 0.06
CA LEU A 101 6.27 10.11 0.49
C LEU A 101 6.20 9.35 1.82
N TYR A 102 6.97 8.27 1.98
CA TYR A 102 7.07 7.55 3.25
C TYR A 102 7.54 8.46 4.38
N VAL A 103 8.61 9.24 4.18
CA VAL A 103 9.17 10.13 5.21
C VAL A 103 8.16 11.21 5.60
N TYR A 104 7.53 11.88 4.63
CA TYR A 104 6.56 12.94 4.90
C TYR A 104 5.31 12.41 5.58
N THR A 105 4.75 11.29 5.10
CA THR A 105 3.57 10.68 5.73
C THR A 105 3.89 10.18 7.13
N SER A 106 5.06 9.57 7.33
CA SER A 106 5.49 9.13 8.66
C SER A 106 5.66 10.31 9.62
N LEU A 107 6.34 11.38 9.21
CA LEU A 107 6.65 12.52 10.07
C LEU A 107 5.44 13.40 10.37
N LEU A 108 4.60 13.68 9.37
CA LEU A 108 3.52 14.67 9.49
C LEU A 108 2.18 14.06 9.93
N LEU A 109 1.98 12.76 9.69
CA LEU A 109 0.71 12.10 9.98
C LEU A 109 0.89 10.99 11.02
N SER A 110 1.70 9.97 10.72
CA SER A 110 1.71 8.75 11.54
C SER A 110 2.42 8.91 12.88
N LEU A 111 3.54 9.63 12.95
CA LEU A 111 4.28 9.86 14.20
C LEU A 111 3.52 10.72 15.21
N PRO A 112 2.90 11.87 14.85
CA PRO A 112 2.08 12.64 15.78
C PRO A 112 0.91 11.82 16.34
N ILE A 113 0.21 11.06 15.48
CA ILE A 113 -0.88 10.19 15.89
C ILE A 113 -0.36 9.12 16.87
N ALA A 114 0.74 8.45 16.54
CA ALA A 114 1.35 7.45 17.40
C ALA A 114 1.78 8.02 18.75
N TYR A 115 2.38 9.21 18.77
CA TYR A 115 2.80 9.89 20.00
C TYR A 115 1.63 10.27 20.92
N THR A 116 0.48 10.67 20.35
CA THR A 116 -0.72 10.93 21.18
C THR A 116 -1.30 9.67 21.81
N THR A 117 -1.04 8.50 21.21
CA THR A 117 -1.51 7.20 21.71
C THR A 117 -0.53 6.61 22.73
N PHE A 118 0.76 6.74 22.47
CA PHE A 118 1.86 6.23 23.27
C PHE A 118 2.77 7.40 23.65
N ASN A 119 2.58 7.93 24.86
CA ASN A 119 3.22 9.15 25.33
C ASN A 119 4.24 8.91 26.46
N VAL A 120 4.49 7.65 26.85
CA VAL A 120 5.46 7.32 27.91
C VAL A 120 6.81 6.99 27.29
N LEU A 121 7.70 7.98 27.23
CA LEU A 121 9.07 7.79 26.78
C LEU A 121 10.01 7.51 27.97
N PRO A 122 11.01 6.61 27.84
CA PRO A 122 11.41 5.86 26.64
C PRO A 122 10.74 4.49 26.47
N ASP A 123 9.93 4.05 27.45
CA ASP A 123 9.41 2.68 27.54
C ASP A 123 8.53 2.30 26.32
N GLU A 124 7.77 3.25 25.75
CA GLU A 124 6.85 3.00 24.63
C GLU A 124 7.43 3.35 23.24
N ILE A 125 8.74 3.63 23.11
CA ILE A 125 9.38 3.97 21.82
C ILE A 125 9.16 2.90 20.73
N PRO A 126 9.30 1.59 21.00
CA PRO A 126 9.05 0.56 19.99
C PRO A 126 7.61 0.59 19.46
N GLN A 127 6.65 0.88 20.34
CA GLN A 127 5.21 0.94 20.04
C GLN A 127 4.89 2.15 19.17
N ILE A 128 5.50 3.31 19.46
CA ILE A 128 5.40 4.52 18.63
C ILE A 128 5.92 4.24 17.21
N ILE A 129 7.11 3.66 17.09
CA ILE A 129 7.73 3.39 15.78
C ILE A 129 6.90 2.38 14.98
N LEU A 130 6.46 1.29 15.63
CA LEU A 130 5.69 0.24 14.99
C LEU A 130 4.33 0.75 14.50
N SER A 131 3.57 1.42 15.37
CA SER A 131 2.26 1.98 15.02
C SER A 131 2.38 3.05 13.93
N ALA A 132 3.41 3.89 13.97
CA ALA A 132 3.68 4.86 12.91
C ALA A 132 3.99 4.17 11.56
N ASN A 133 4.76 3.08 11.56
CA ASN A 133 5.05 2.30 10.34
C ASN A 133 3.80 1.67 9.75
N ILE A 134 2.97 1.03 10.58
CA ILE A 134 1.70 0.43 10.16
C ILE A 134 0.79 1.50 9.54
N GLY A 135 0.63 2.65 10.20
CA GLY A 135 -0.15 3.77 9.68
C GLY A 135 0.39 4.33 8.36
N THR A 136 1.72 4.41 8.23
CA THR A 136 2.36 4.91 7.00
C THR A 136 2.15 3.96 5.83
N PHE A 137 2.38 2.65 6.01
CA PHE A 137 2.17 1.68 4.93
C PHE A 137 0.69 1.51 4.58
N ALA A 138 -0.21 1.57 5.57
CA ALA A 138 -1.65 1.51 5.36
C ALA A 138 -2.16 2.68 4.51
N THR A 139 -1.58 3.87 4.66
CA THR A 139 -1.92 5.06 3.84
C THR A 139 -1.24 5.05 2.47
N MET A 140 -0.01 4.54 2.37
CA MET A 140 0.71 4.43 1.10
C MET A 140 0.11 3.39 0.15
N LEU A 141 -0.39 2.26 0.65
CA LEU A 141 -0.92 1.19 -0.19
C LEU A 141 -2.03 1.64 -1.16
N PRO A 142 -3.13 2.31 -0.72
CA PRO A 142 -4.17 2.77 -1.63
C PRO A 142 -3.66 3.84 -2.61
N PHE A 143 -2.68 4.66 -2.22
CA PHE A 143 -2.05 5.63 -3.13
C PHE A 143 -1.32 4.93 -4.30
N VAL A 144 -0.52 3.90 -4.01
CA VAL A 144 0.17 3.14 -5.06
C VAL A 144 -0.82 2.36 -5.93
N VAL A 145 -1.86 1.78 -5.33
CA VAL A 145 -2.94 1.10 -6.06
C VAL A 145 -3.66 2.07 -7.00
N ARG A 146 -3.90 3.32 -6.59
CA ARG A 146 -4.47 4.36 -7.47
C ARG A 146 -3.61 4.59 -8.72
N LEU A 147 -2.30 4.71 -8.56
CA LEU A 147 -1.37 4.84 -9.70
C LEU A 147 -1.48 3.63 -10.64
N ARG A 148 -1.61 2.43 -10.08
CA ARG A 148 -1.75 1.19 -10.83
C ARG A 148 -3.05 1.11 -11.62
N VAL A 149 -4.15 1.66 -11.09
CA VAL A 149 -5.43 1.73 -11.79
C VAL A 149 -5.34 2.69 -12.98
N GLY A 150 -4.79 3.89 -12.79
CA GLY A 150 -4.66 4.88 -13.88
C GLY A 150 -3.78 4.38 -15.04
N TRP A 151 -2.59 3.84 -14.73
CA TRP A 151 -1.73 3.25 -15.76
C TRP A 151 -2.31 1.95 -16.35
N GLY A 152 -3.07 1.19 -15.56
CA GLY A 152 -3.78 -0.01 -16.00
C GLY A 152 -4.79 0.30 -17.09
N PHE A 153 -5.58 1.35 -16.91
CA PHE A 153 -6.57 1.81 -17.88
C PHE A 153 -5.96 2.19 -19.23
N VAL A 154 -4.91 3.03 -19.24
CA VAL A 154 -4.18 3.38 -20.47
C VAL A 154 -3.57 2.15 -21.16
N SER A 155 -3.06 1.21 -20.36
CA SER A 155 -2.46 -0.01 -20.90
C SER A 155 -3.46 -0.91 -21.63
N GLU A 156 -4.70 -0.94 -21.15
CA GLU A 156 -5.79 -1.67 -21.78
C GLU A 156 -6.18 -1.01 -23.11
N ARG A 157 -6.36 0.32 -23.09
CA ARG A 157 -6.70 1.13 -24.28
C ARG A 157 -5.66 1.03 -25.41
N LEU A 158 -4.38 0.96 -25.08
CA LEU A 158 -3.29 0.75 -26.07
C LEU A 158 -3.31 -0.67 -26.66
N ARG A 159 -3.79 -1.67 -25.91
CA ARG A 159 -3.82 -3.07 -26.36
C ARG A 159 -5.10 -3.44 -27.08
N GLU A 160 -6.18 -2.70 -26.84
CA GLU A 160 -7.48 -2.90 -27.46
C GLU A 160 -7.40 -2.70 -28.98
N LYS A 161 -8.03 -3.61 -29.73
CA LYS A 161 -8.10 -3.55 -31.19
C LYS A 161 -9.24 -2.66 -31.67
N GLU A 162 -10.34 -2.70 -30.94
CA GLU A 162 -11.50 -1.84 -31.15
C GLU A 162 -11.48 -0.79 -30.05
N THR A 163 -12.03 0.39 -30.31
CA THR A 163 -11.99 1.49 -29.35
C THR A 163 -13.34 2.16 -29.38
N TYR A 164 -13.98 2.20 -28.22
CA TYR A 164 -15.17 3.01 -28.01
C TYR A 164 -14.81 4.49 -28.07
N PHE A 165 -15.60 5.25 -28.80
CA PHE A 165 -15.51 6.71 -28.87
C PHE A 165 -16.90 7.32 -29.01
N GLU A 166 -17.03 8.56 -28.55
CA GLU A 166 -18.28 9.30 -28.64
C GLU A 166 -18.14 10.42 -29.68
N ALA A 167 -19.04 10.45 -30.66
CA ALA A 167 -19.08 11.48 -31.69
C ALA A 167 -20.51 11.96 -31.91
N LYS A 168 -20.72 13.28 -31.88
CA LYS A 168 -22.04 13.92 -32.07
C LYS A 168 -23.13 13.30 -31.18
N GLN A 169 -22.81 13.10 -29.88
CA GLN A 169 -23.70 12.47 -28.89
C GLN A 169 -24.14 11.04 -29.25
N ARG A 170 -23.34 10.32 -30.04
CA ARG A 170 -23.53 8.90 -30.34
C ARG A 170 -22.31 8.10 -29.93
N ALA A 171 -22.59 7.00 -29.25
CA ALA A 171 -21.66 5.91 -28.97
C ALA A 171 -21.31 5.16 -30.25
N LEU A 172 -20.04 5.09 -30.62
CA LEU A 172 -19.55 4.38 -31.80
C LEU A 172 -18.30 3.55 -31.46
N PHE A 173 -18.02 2.54 -32.29
CA PHE A 173 -16.82 1.72 -32.18
C PHE A 173 -15.98 1.86 -33.46
N ALA A 174 -14.70 2.14 -33.30
CA ALA A 174 -13.72 2.15 -34.39
C ALA A 174 -12.78 0.97 -34.24
N THR A 175 -12.56 0.23 -35.33
CA THR A 175 -11.48 -0.77 -35.40
C THR A 175 -10.20 -0.08 -35.81
N LYS A 176 -9.13 -0.25 -35.03
CA LYS A 176 -7.81 0.31 -35.34
C LYS A 176 -7.22 -0.36 -36.59
N ASP A 177 -6.54 0.43 -37.41
CA ASP A 177 -5.72 -0.10 -38.50
C ASP A 177 -4.49 -0.87 -37.96
N ARG A 178 -3.94 -1.75 -38.79
CA ARG A 178 -2.74 -2.54 -38.49
C ARG A 178 -1.55 -1.68 -38.12
N GLU A 179 -1.35 -0.55 -38.80
CA GLU A 179 -0.25 0.37 -38.51
C GLU A 179 -0.40 0.97 -37.11
N THR A 180 -1.59 1.48 -36.79
CA THR A 180 -1.91 2.05 -35.47
C THR A 180 -1.74 1.03 -34.35
N ILE A 181 -2.19 -0.21 -34.56
CA ILE A 181 -1.99 -1.30 -33.59
C ILE A 181 -0.51 -1.59 -33.37
N ALA A 182 0.30 -1.59 -34.44
CA ALA A 182 1.74 -1.82 -34.33
C ALA A 182 2.43 -0.70 -33.54
N ARG A 183 2.05 0.56 -33.79
CA ARG A 183 2.53 1.74 -33.06
C ARG A 183 2.13 1.70 -31.59
N ASP A 184 0.86 1.47 -31.27
CA ASP A 184 0.36 1.39 -29.88
C ASP A 184 1.06 0.28 -29.11
N ARG A 185 1.25 -0.89 -29.75
CA ARG A 185 1.95 -2.02 -29.13
C ARG A 185 3.43 -1.73 -28.89
N LEU A 186 4.07 -0.95 -29.75
CA LEU A 186 5.45 -0.49 -29.54
C LEU A 186 5.52 0.44 -28.34
N ILE A 187 4.64 1.46 -28.26
CA ILE A 187 4.54 2.41 -27.15
C ILE A 187 4.30 1.66 -25.83
N TYR A 188 3.35 0.72 -25.82
CA TYR A 188 3.07 -0.09 -24.65
C TYR A 188 4.32 -0.84 -24.15
N LYS A 189 5.07 -1.48 -25.06
CA LYS A 189 6.25 -2.26 -24.69
C LYS A 189 7.41 -1.40 -24.20
N THR A 190 7.63 -0.23 -24.81
CA THR A 190 8.79 0.61 -24.52
C THR A 190 8.55 1.56 -23.34
N GLN A 191 7.34 2.08 -23.17
CA GLN A 191 7.03 3.11 -22.18
C GLN A 191 6.16 2.57 -21.05
N VAL A 192 5.00 2.01 -21.35
CA VAL A 192 3.98 1.69 -20.32
C VAL A 192 4.30 0.43 -19.52
N LYS A 193 4.81 -0.61 -20.18
CA LYS A 193 5.14 -1.89 -19.53
C LYS A 193 6.19 -1.76 -18.42
N PRO A 194 7.33 -1.07 -18.58
CA PRO A 194 8.28 -0.91 -17.49
C PRO A 194 7.69 -0.10 -16.32
N ILE A 195 6.88 0.93 -16.60
CA ILE A 195 6.16 1.72 -15.59
C ILE A 195 5.25 0.82 -14.75
N LEU A 196 4.38 0.03 -15.40
CA LEU A 196 3.49 -0.90 -14.70
C LEU A 196 4.27 -1.90 -13.83
N ARG A 197 5.39 -2.42 -14.34
CA ARG A 197 6.21 -3.39 -13.60
C ARG A 197 6.80 -2.79 -12.32
N ARG A 198 7.23 -1.52 -12.36
CA ARG A 198 7.72 -0.78 -11.18
C ARG A 198 6.60 -0.57 -10.15
N ILE A 199 5.41 -0.19 -10.62
CA ILE A 199 4.24 0.01 -9.75
C ILE A 199 3.81 -1.32 -9.13
N ASP A 200 3.70 -2.40 -9.90
CA ASP A 200 3.35 -3.74 -9.39
C ASP A 200 4.35 -4.21 -8.32
N ALA A 201 5.65 -4.00 -8.55
CA ALA A 201 6.69 -4.31 -7.57
C ALA A 201 6.53 -3.48 -6.29
N SER A 202 6.18 -2.20 -6.40
CA SER A 202 5.95 -1.34 -5.23
C SER A 202 4.70 -1.73 -4.45
N ILE A 203 3.62 -2.22 -5.08
CA ILE A 203 2.44 -2.75 -4.39
C ILE A 203 2.85 -3.95 -3.54
N VAL A 204 3.59 -4.90 -4.14
CA VAL A 204 4.07 -6.09 -3.42
C VAL A 204 4.98 -5.68 -2.27
N ALA A 205 5.91 -4.73 -2.49
CA ALA A 205 6.83 -4.26 -1.47
C ALA A 205 6.10 -3.58 -0.29
N VAL A 206 5.16 -2.68 -0.57
CA VAL A 206 4.38 -1.97 0.46
C VAL A 206 3.47 -2.94 1.21
N ALA A 207 2.80 -3.86 0.50
CA ALA A 207 1.96 -4.88 1.13
C ALA A 207 2.78 -5.83 2.03
N ALA A 208 3.94 -6.29 1.56
CA ALA A 208 4.85 -7.10 2.34
C ALA A 208 5.37 -6.34 3.56
N ALA A 209 5.76 -5.07 3.40
CA ALA A 209 6.21 -4.22 4.51
C ALA A 209 5.10 -4.00 5.55
N LEU A 210 3.85 -3.84 5.12
CA LEU A 210 2.70 -3.74 6.02
C LEU A 210 2.50 -5.04 6.81
N ILE A 211 2.50 -6.19 6.13
CA ILE A 211 2.34 -7.51 6.78
C ILE A 211 3.49 -7.77 7.76
N LEU A 212 4.73 -7.45 7.37
CA LEU A 212 5.90 -7.57 8.24
C LEU A 212 5.81 -6.65 9.45
N SER A 213 5.29 -5.43 9.29
CA SER A 213 5.10 -4.49 10.40
C SER A 213 4.04 -5.02 11.37
N VAL A 214 2.92 -5.55 10.88
CA VAL A 214 1.89 -6.15 11.73
C VAL A 214 2.42 -7.41 12.44
N GLY A 215 3.10 -8.30 11.71
CA GLY A 215 3.69 -9.51 12.29
C GLY A 215 4.81 -9.22 13.29
N ALA A 216 5.61 -8.17 13.06
CA ALA A 216 6.60 -7.70 14.03
C ALA A 216 5.91 -7.22 15.32
N GLY A 217 4.71 -6.65 15.25
CA GLY A 217 3.91 -6.33 16.43
C GLY A 217 3.62 -7.54 17.29
N GLU A 218 3.19 -8.64 16.69
CA GLU A 218 2.95 -9.88 17.43
C GLU A 218 4.24 -10.41 18.07
N VAL A 219 5.38 -10.33 17.38
CA VAL A 219 6.67 -10.75 17.96
C VAL A 219 7.10 -9.83 19.09
N VAL A 220 6.91 -8.52 18.97
CA VAL A 220 7.18 -7.56 20.06
C VAL A 220 6.29 -7.89 21.26
N THR A 221 5.02 -8.27 21.08
CA THR A 221 4.17 -8.70 22.20
C THR A 221 4.59 -10.04 22.83
N LEU A 222 5.27 -10.91 22.09
CA LEU A 222 5.86 -12.13 22.63
C LEU A 222 7.16 -11.85 23.40
N LEU A 223 7.98 -10.91 22.93
CA LEU A 223 9.28 -10.56 23.54
C LEU A 223 9.15 -9.64 24.75
N GLU A 224 8.32 -8.61 24.66
CA GLU A 224 8.01 -7.69 25.76
C GLU A 224 6.98 -8.28 26.72
N GLY A 225 6.42 -9.45 26.38
CA GLY A 225 5.40 -10.13 27.16
C GLY A 225 4.21 -9.22 27.42
N GLU A 226 3.95 -8.95 28.70
CA GLU A 226 2.84 -8.10 29.16
C GLU A 226 3.08 -6.61 28.89
N ALA A 227 4.28 -6.17 28.51
CA ALA A 227 4.59 -4.77 28.20
C ALA A 227 4.45 -4.42 26.70
N GLY A 228 4.16 -5.42 25.85
CA GLY A 228 4.00 -5.21 24.42
C GLY A 228 2.69 -4.50 24.04
N PRO A 229 2.63 -3.90 22.82
CA PRO A 229 1.47 -3.16 22.37
C PRO A 229 0.23 -4.06 22.30
N SER A 230 -0.82 -3.71 23.03
CA SER A 230 -2.06 -4.50 23.18
C SER A 230 -2.96 -4.50 21.93
N THR A 231 -2.43 -4.16 20.75
CA THR A 231 -3.23 -3.82 19.56
C THR A 231 -4.12 -4.95 19.03
N LEU A 232 -3.87 -6.21 19.42
CA LEU A 232 -4.77 -7.33 19.12
C LEU A 232 -5.39 -8.00 20.36
N LYS A 233 -4.69 -8.00 21.50
CA LYS A 233 -5.09 -8.78 22.69
C LYS A 233 -6.36 -8.28 23.39
N THR A 234 -6.72 -7.00 23.20
CA THR A 234 -7.84 -6.38 23.93
C THR A 234 -9.13 -6.23 23.12
N PHE A 235 -9.14 -6.52 21.82
CA PHE A 235 -10.26 -6.10 20.98
C PHE A 235 -11.38 -7.15 20.82
N TYR A 236 -11.12 -8.47 20.89
CA TYR A 236 -12.17 -9.49 20.77
C TYR A 236 -11.87 -10.84 21.49
N GLY A 237 -12.92 -11.50 22.01
CA GLY A 237 -12.90 -12.94 22.31
C GLY A 237 -12.59 -13.37 23.75
N GLN A 238 -12.09 -14.61 23.90
CA GLN A 238 -11.74 -15.22 25.19
C GLN A 238 -10.56 -14.52 25.89
N GLU A 239 -9.69 -13.86 25.13
CA GLU A 239 -8.48 -13.19 25.66
C GLU A 239 -8.82 -11.94 26.48
N ALA A 240 -9.78 -11.13 26.03
CA ALA A 240 -10.31 -10.01 26.83
C ALA A 240 -10.96 -10.51 28.13
N ARG A 241 -11.65 -11.66 28.09
CA ARG A 241 -12.20 -12.29 29.30
C ARG A 241 -11.10 -12.83 30.21
N ASP A 242 -10.01 -13.35 29.65
CA ASP A 242 -8.88 -13.87 30.42
C ASP A 242 -8.13 -12.76 31.15
N ILE A 243 -7.83 -11.64 30.50
CA ILE A 243 -7.25 -10.45 31.14
C ILE A 243 -8.17 -9.96 32.26
N THR A 244 -9.47 -9.93 32.00
CA THR A 244 -10.48 -9.50 32.98
C THR A 244 -10.56 -10.46 34.18
N ASN A 245 -10.48 -11.77 33.94
CA ASN A 245 -10.47 -12.78 35.00
C ASN A 245 -9.15 -12.75 35.79
N ARG A 246 -8.02 -12.48 35.12
CA ARG A 246 -6.71 -12.32 35.77
C ARG A 246 -6.66 -11.07 36.64
N LEU A 247 -7.22 -9.95 36.20
CA LEU A 247 -7.39 -8.74 37.02
C LEU A 247 -8.20 -9.00 38.31
N ARG A 248 -9.10 -10.00 38.29
CA ARG A 248 -9.89 -10.41 39.47
C ARG A 248 -9.14 -11.39 40.37
N ALA A 249 -8.32 -12.27 39.79
CA ALA A 249 -7.71 -13.40 40.49
C ALA A 249 -6.30 -13.10 41.02
N ASP A 250 -5.59 -12.16 40.42
CA ASP A 250 -4.19 -11.85 40.70
C ASP A 250 -4.01 -10.38 41.11
N ASP A 251 -3.91 -10.16 42.42
CA ASP A 251 -3.70 -8.83 43.00
C ASP A 251 -2.34 -8.22 42.59
N GLU A 252 -1.32 -9.04 42.30
CA GLU A 252 -0.01 -8.57 41.83
C GLU A 252 -0.11 -8.03 40.40
N PHE A 253 -0.88 -8.70 39.54
CA PHE A 253 -1.18 -8.22 38.19
C PHE A 253 -1.93 -6.88 38.21
N ALA A 254 -2.97 -6.76 39.06
CA ALA A 254 -3.70 -5.51 39.23
C ALA A 254 -2.79 -4.38 39.75
N ALA A 255 -1.88 -4.67 40.68
CA ALA A 255 -0.90 -3.70 41.18
C ALA A 255 0.12 -3.26 40.12
N LYS A 256 0.55 -4.15 39.21
CA LYS A 256 1.44 -3.79 38.09
C LYS A 256 0.76 -2.88 37.08
N GLU A 257 -0.50 -3.16 36.73
CA GLU A 257 -1.29 -2.27 35.86
C GLU A 257 -1.54 -0.91 36.51
N GLN A 258 -1.72 -0.87 37.84
CA GLN A 258 -1.72 0.38 38.60
C GLN A 258 -0.40 1.12 38.49
N GLN A 259 0.74 0.46 38.69
CA GLN A 259 2.05 1.09 38.54
C GLN A 259 2.29 1.64 37.13
N ARG A 260 1.77 0.99 36.09
CA ARG A 260 1.82 1.48 34.70
C ARG A 260 0.98 2.73 34.51
N ALA A 261 -0.22 2.78 35.07
CA ALA A 261 -1.06 3.97 35.07
C ALA A 261 -0.39 5.12 35.85
N LEU A 262 0.25 4.83 36.99
CA LEU A 262 1.00 5.82 37.75
C LEU A 262 2.20 6.38 36.97
N ARG A 263 2.88 5.55 36.16
CA ARG A 263 3.94 6.05 35.24
C ARG A 263 3.41 7.00 34.16
N LYS A 264 2.12 6.92 33.85
CA LYS A 264 1.42 7.83 32.93
C LYS A 264 0.98 9.14 33.60
N MET A 265 1.24 9.32 34.91
CA MET A 265 0.90 10.55 35.64
C MET A 265 1.46 11.80 34.96
N GLN A 266 0.60 12.80 34.77
CA GLN A 266 0.99 14.17 34.45
C GLN A 266 1.44 14.90 35.72
N ASP A 267 2.31 15.90 35.54
CA ASP A 267 2.95 16.70 36.61
C ASP A 267 1.96 17.35 37.60
N ASP A 268 0.68 17.46 37.22
CA ASP A 268 -0.39 18.07 38.03
C ASP A 268 -0.89 17.15 39.17
N GLY A 269 -0.39 15.91 39.27
CA GLY A 269 -0.75 14.96 40.33
C GLY A 269 -2.20 14.47 40.32
N SER A 270 -3.05 15.00 39.44
CA SER A 270 -4.44 14.59 39.30
C SER A 270 -4.58 13.37 38.39
N GLY A 271 -4.91 12.22 38.99
CA GLY A 271 -5.94 11.34 38.45
C GLY A 271 -5.61 10.43 37.27
N VAL A 272 -4.38 9.91 37.14
CA VAL A 272 -4.15 8.78 36.22
C VAL A 272 -4.48 7.47 36.91
N LYS A 273 -5.78 7.19 36.94
CA LYS A 273 -6.33 5.89 37.29
C LYS A 273 -6.14 4.91 36.11
N PRO A 274 -5.95 3.62 36.37
CA PRO A 274 -5.93 2.61 35.31
C PRO A 274 -7.17 2.70 34.41
N ALA A 275 -7.04 2.39 33.11
CA ALA A 275 -8.14 2.49 32.14
C ALA A 275 -9.39 1.69 32.57
N TYR A 276 -9.22 0.59 33.31
CA TYR A 276 -10.34 -0.20 33.83
C TYR A 276 -11.18 0.55 34.88
N CYS A 277 -10.64 1.60 35.51
CA CYS A 277 -11.31 2.42 36.50
C CYS A 277 -12.32 3.41 35.90
N ASP A 278 -12.33 3.64 34.58
CA ASP A 278 -13.33 4.49 33.90
C ASP A 278 -14.69 3.81 33.80
N SER A 279 -14.72 2.49 33.71
CA SER A 279 -15.97 1.75 33.68
C SER A 279 -16.35 1.25 35.08
N ARG A 280 -17.63 1.38 35.43
CA ARG A 280 -18.16 0.77 36.66
C ARG A 280 -18.02 -0.76 36.65
N TYR A 281 -18.19 -1.37 35.48
CA TYR A 281 -18.13 -2.81 35.29
C TYR A 281 -16.74 -3.37 35.62
N TYR A 282 -15.69 -2.89 34.96
CA TYR A 282 -14.32 -3.38 35.18
C TYR A 282 -13.77 -2.98 36.56
N ARG A 283 -14.22 -1.85 37.13
CA ARG A 283 -13.87 -1.45 38.50
C ARG A 283 -14.37 -2.41 39.58
N ILE A 284 -15.61 -2.89 39.46
CA ILE A 284 -16.17 -3.90 40.38
C ILE A 284 -15.48 -5.25 40.16
N LEU A 285 -15.11 -5.53 38.91
CA LEU A 285 -14.53 -6.81 38.52
C LEU A 285 -13.08 -6.98 39.04
N ALA A 286 -12.31 -5.90 39.06
CA ALA A 286 -10.95 -5.82 39.64
C ALA A 286 -10.96 -5.70 41.19
N GLY A 287 -11.88 -6.40 41.88
CA GLY A 287 -11.93 -6.45 43.34
C GLY A 287 -12.50 -5.20 44.04
N GLY A 288 -13.14 -4.30 43.29
CA GLY A 288 -13.71 -3.07 43.86
C GLY A 288 -15.00 -3.28 44.62
N ASN A 289 -14.96 -3.04 45.93
CA ASN A 289 -16.17 -2.85 46.74
C ASN A 289 -16.85 -1.54 46.29
N GLY A 290 -18.13 -1.32 46.63
CA GLY A 290 -18.93 -0.15 46.19
C GLY A 290 -18.32 1.24 46.43
N GLN A 291 -17.18 1.35 47.12
CA GLN A 291 -16.39 2.55 47.36
C GLN A 291 -15.13 2.71 46.47
N GLY A 292 -14.74 1.72 45.66
CA GLY A 292 -13.64 1.84 44.70
C GLY A 292 -12.95 0.51 44.37
N GLY A 293 -12.53 0.34 43.10
CA GLY A 293 -11.63 -0.72 42.65
C GLY A 293 -10.24 -0.59 43.24
N VAL A 294 -9.49 -1.69 43.34
CA VAL A 294 -8.07 -1.66 43.73
C VAL A 294 -7.35 -0.72 42.77
N GLY A 295 -6.70 0.33 43.30
CA GLY A 295 -6.00 1.35 42.51
C GLY A 295 -6.88 2.40 41.81
N CYS A 296 -8.21 2.37 41.98
CA CYS A 296 -9.14 3.35 41.39
C CYS A 296 -9.53 4.49 42.35
N GLY A 297 -9.05 4.46 43.59
CA GLY A 297 -9.25 5.53 44.58
C GLY A 297 -8.19 6.61 44.41
N GLY A 298 -8.58 7.76 43.89
CA GLY A 298 -7.85 9.00 44.12
C GLY A 298 -8.17 9.50 45.52
N GLN A 299 -7.13 9.76 46.32
CA GLN A 299 -7.15 10.97 47.14
C GLN A 299 -6.84 12.14 46.24
#